data_AF-A0A1V4TDC0-F1
#
_entry.id   AF-A0A1V4TDC0-F1
#
_cell.length_a   1.000
_cell.length_b   1.000
_cell.length_c   1.000
_cell.angle_alpha   90.00
_cell.angle_beta   90.00
_cell.angle_gamma   90.00
#
_symmetry.space_group_name_H-M   'P 1'
#
loop_
_entity.id
_entity.type
_entity.pdbx_description
1 polymer ?
#
loop_
_entity_poly.entity_id
_entity_poly.type
_entity_poly.pdbx_seq_one_letter_code
_entity_poly.pdbx_strand_id
1 'polypeptide(L)'
;MAADEREELEKRVDELYQERINLEKEINDLNLIKIEKLELINNELEKKSEWMDKERLKAIRERDNLLRKVRHSNEKNWKNALKMVSVLGVLDLVVVPLLIKLLGIPLQWIFVSMGLVTFFGIMLIANYMSGTSPFNTGEIRKALTVSLITVYLAFVPLMAFGIFPFPTGASAQTIVTNFTWIIGTVIVLYFGTRPVEEYIKKMHPK
;
A
#
# COMPACT_ATOMS: atom_id res chain seq x y z
N MET A 1 42.75 66.53 58.42
CA MET A 1 41.88 65.33 58.36
C MET A 1 40.67 65.54 57.48
N ALA A 2 39.80 66.55 57.71
CA ALA A 2 38.58 66.75 56.90
C ALA A 2 38.76 67.29 55.45
N ALA A 3 39.96 67.76 55.07
CA ALA A 3 40.23 68.30 53.73
C ALA A 3 40.75 67.23 52.76
N ASP A 4 41.70 66.38 53.19
CA ASP A 4 42.18 65.21 52.43
C ASP A 4 41.04 64.24 52.08
N GLU A 5 40.14 63.98 53.03
CA GLU A 5 39.00 63.07 52.81
C GLU A 5 38.05 63.57 51.71
N ARG A 6 37.93 64.89 51.50
CA ARG A 6 37.07 65.45 50.45
C ARG A 6 37.70 65.32 49.07
N GLU A 7 39.00 65.55 48.95
CA GLU A 7 39.72 65.43 47.67
C GLU A 7 39.78 63.97 47.19
N GLU A 8 39.93 63.01 48.12
CA GLU A 8 39.86 61.58 47.81
C GLU A 8 38.45 61.14 47.38
N LEU A 9 37.41 61.73 47.99
CA LEU A 9 36.02 61.53 47.60
C LEU A 9 35.71 62.09 46.21
N GLU A 10 36.20 63.29 45.88
CA GLU A 10 36.03 63.89 44.55
C GLU A 10 36.70 63.04 43.47
N LYS A 11 37.93 62.56 43.69
CA LYS A 11 38.60 61.64 42.77
C LYS A 11 37.81 60.34 42.55
N ARG A 12 37.30 59.73 43.62
CA ARG A 12 36.45 58.54 43.49
C ARG A 12 35.17 58.79 42.73
N VAL A 13 34.54 59.96 42.93
CA VAL A 13 33.33 60.34 42.19
C VAL A 13 33.63 60.51 40.70
N ASP A 14 34.76 61.14 40.36
CA ASP A 14 35.20 61.29 38.98
C ASP A 14 35.56 59.95 38.32
N GLU A 15 36.27 59.06 39.03
CA GLU A 15 36.57 57.70 38.58
C GLU A 15 35.30 56.90 38.31
N LEU A 16 34.35 56.91 39.26
CA LEU A 16 33.05 56.24 39.09
C LEU A 16 32.24 56.85 37.94
N TYR A 17 32.34 58.16 37.71
CA TYR A 17 31.67 58.82 36.60
C TYR A 17 32.25 58.39 35.25
N GLN A 18 33.58 58.30 35.14
CA GLN A 18 34.26 57.78 33.95
C GLN A 18 33.96 56.30 33.71
N GLU A 19 33.96 55.49 34.77
CA GLU A 19 33.60 54.08 34.69
C GLU A 19 32.17 53.90 34.20
N ARG A 20 31.23 54.73 34.69
CA ARG A 20 29.83 54.71 34.26
C ARG A 20 29.68 55.07 32.78
N ILE A 21 30.42 56.06 32.28
CA ILE A 21 30.45 56.42 30.86
C ILE A 21 31.02 55.28 30.00
N ASN A 22 32.11 54.65 30.44
CA ASN A 22 32.74 53.54 29.72
C ASN A 22 31.82 52.33 29.65
N LEU A 23 31.17 51.96 30.76
CA LEU A 23 30.20 50.88 30.81
C LEU A 23 28.98 51.17 29.94
N GLU A 24 28.49 52.41 29.94
CA GLU A 24 27.35 52.82 29.11
C GLU A 24 27.68 52.72 27.61
N LYS A 25 28.91 53.06 27.22
CA LYS A 25 29.40 52.87 25.85
C LYS A 25 29.53 51.39 25.49
N GLU A 26 30.11 50.58 26.37
CA GLU A 26 30.28 49.14 26.14
C GLU A 26 28.94 48.42 26.02
N ILE A 27 27.96 48.77 26.86
CA ILE A 27 26.58 48.25 26.75
C ILE A 27 25.96 48.62 25.41
N ASN A 28 26.18 49.85 24.93
CA ASN A 28 25.61 50.31 23.67
C ASN A 28 26.24 49.58 22.46
N ASP A 29 27.57 49.40 22.48
CA ASP A 29 28.29 48.62 21.46
C ASP A 29 27.85 47.15 21.47
N LEU A 30 27.66 46.55 22.64
CA LEU A 30 27.13 45.17 22.77
C LEU A 30 25.72 45.04 22.20
N ASN A 31 24.86 46.03 22.46
CA ASN A 31 23.50 46.06 21.94
C ASN A 31 23.49 46.17 20.41
N LEU A 32 24.36 46.99 19.83
CA LEU A 32 24.52 47.09 18.37
C LEU A 32 24.95 45.76 17.75
N ILE A 33 25.99 45.12 18.30
CA ILE A 33 26.46 43.81 17.83
C ILE A 33 25.36 42.75 17.95
N LYS A 34 24.57 42.80 19.02
CA LYS A 34 23.46 41.87 19.23
C LYS A 34 22.35 42.07 18.20
N ILE A 35 22.01 43.31 17.87
CA ILE A 35 21.02 43.63 16.84
C ILE A 35 21.49 43.12 15.48
N GLU A 36 22.74 43.39 15.10
CA GLU A 36 23.31 42.93 13.82
C GLU A 36 23.31 41.39 13.72
N LYS A 37 23.70 40.69 14.78
CA LYS A 37 23.64 39.21 14.82
C LYS A 37 22.21 38.69 14.69
N LEU A 38 21.24 39.31 15.34
CA LEU A 38 19.84 38.92 15.25
C LEU A 38 19.30 39.13 13.84
N GLU A 39 19.68 40.23 13.18
CA GLU A 39 19.28 40.53 11.81
C GLU A 39 19.86 39.50 10.81
N LEU A 40 21.13 39.13 10.97
CA LEU A 40 21.77 38.07 10.16
C LEU A 40 21.08 36.72 10.36
N ILE A 41 20.82 36.31 11.60
CA ILE A 41 20.12 35.04 11.90
C ILE A 41 18.71 35.05 11.31
N ASN A 42 18.00 36.17 11.42
CA ASN A 42 16.64 36.28 10.88
C ASN A 42 16.63 36.16 9.35
N ASN A 43 17.57 36.83 8.67
CA ASN A 43 17.75 36.73 7.22
C ASN A 43 18.12 35.30 6.76
N GLU A 44 18.96 34.59 7.52
CA GLU A 44 19.28 33.18 7.23
C GLU A 44 18.08 32.27 7.42
N LEU A 45 17.29 32.48 8.49
CA LEU A 45 16.07 31.71 8.75
C LEU A 45 15.01 31.94 7.69
N GLU A 46 14.85 33.19 7.22
CA GLU A 46 13.93 33.53 6.14
C GLU A 46 14.30 32.80 4.84
N LYS A 47 15.56 32.89 4.43
CA LYS A 47 16.07 32.13 3.26
C LYS A 47 15.88 30.62 3.40
N LYS A 48 16.11 30.09 4.61
CA LYS A 48 15.92 28.65 4.88
C LYS A 48 14.44 28.26 4.81
N SER A 49 13.54 29.11 5.30
CA SER A 49 12.10 28.90 5.20
C SER A 49 11.64 28.88 3.75
N GLU A 50 12.03 29.88 2.95
CA GLU A 50 11.71 29.94 1.52
C GLU A 50 12.22 28.70 0.76
N TRP A 51 13.45 28.28 1.06
CA TRP A 51 14.05 27.10 0.45
C TRP A 51 13.26 25.82 0.81
N MET A 52 12.88 25.65 2.08
CA MET A 52 12.05 24.52 2.52
C MET A 52 10.66 24.53 1.87
N ASP A 53 10.03 25.69 1.72
CA ASP A 53 8.72 25.79 1.06
C ASP A 53 8.81 25.43 -0.43
N LYS A 54 9.89 25.85 -1.11
CA LYS A 54 10.15 25.45 -2.49
C LYS A 54 10.36 23.94 -2.64
N GLU A 55 11.08 23.31 -1.73
CA GLU A 55 11.25 21.85 -1.70
C GLU A 55 9.94 21.12 -1.45
N ARG A 56 9.15 21.58 -0.46
CA ARG A 56 7.82 21.03 -0.18
C ARG A 56 6.93 21.10 -1.41
N LEU A 57 6.90 22.24 -2.10
CA LEU A 57 6.10 22.42 -3.30
C LEU A 57 6.55 21.49 -4.43
N LYS A 58 7.86 21.28 -4.58
CA LYS A 58 8.42 20.35 -5.57
C LYS A 58 8.04 18.90 -5.25
N ALA A 59 8.16 18.49 -3.98
CA ALA A 59 7.79 17.15 -3.52
C ALA A 59 6.29 16.87 -3.72
N ILE A 60 5.42 17.85 -3.42
CA ILE A 60 3.98 17.73 -3.67
C ILE A 60 3.71 17.57 -5.17
N ARG A 61 4.36 18.36 -6.03
CA ARG A 61 4.18 18.28 -7.48
C ARG A 61 4.65 16.94 -8.07
N GLU A 62 5.79 16.43 -7.61
CA GLU A 62 6.29 15.12 -8.01
C GLU A 62 5.34 14.01 -7.56
N ARG A 63 4.86 14.06 -6.32
CA ARG A 63 3.86 13.13 -5.80
C ARG A 63 2.60 13.14 -6.67
N ASP A 64 2.05 14.31 -6.99
CA ASP A 64 0.83 14.42 -7.81
C ASP A 64 1.02 13.91 -9.23
N ASN A 65 2.20 14.13 -9.82
CA ASN A 65 2.54 13.60 -11.14
C ASN A 65 2.64 12.08 -11.12
N LEU A 66 3.25 11.50 -10.07
CA LEU A 66 3.31 10.05 -9.87
C LEU A 66 1.92 9.47 -9.66
N LEU A 67 1.10 10.09 -8.80
CA LEU A 67 -0.28 9.65 -8.57
C LEU A 67 -1.11 9.67 -9.84
N ARG A 68 -0.97 10.71 -10.68
CA ARG A 68 -1.63 10.77 -12.00
C ARG A 68 -1.17 9.65 -12.93
N LYS A 69 0.14 9.37 -13.01
CA LYS A 69 0.69 8.26 -13.79
C LYS A 69 0.16 6.91 -13.31
N VAL A 70 0.16 6.67 -11.99
CA VAL A 70 -0.35 5.44 -11.38
C VAL A 70 -1.85 5.28 -11.65
N ARG A 71 -2.64 6.34 -11.48
CA ARG A 71 -4.09 6.29 -11.72
C ARG A 71 -4.42 5.97 -13.19
N HIS A 72 -3.77 6.64 -14.14
CA HIS A 72 -4.02 6.40 -15.56
C HIS A 72 -3.53 5.01 -16.01
N SER A 73 -2.41 4.53 -15.47
CA SER A 73 -1.92 3.18 -15.71
C SER A 73 -2.92 2.14 -15.16
N ASN A 74 -3.37 2.31 -13.91
CA ASN A 74 -4.32 1.40 -13.26
C ASN A 74 -5.66 1.35 -13.98
N GLU A 75 -6.22 2.48 -14.45
CA GLU A 75 -7.51 2.48 -15.14
C GLU A 75 -7.45 1.71 -16.48
N LYS A 76 -6.37 1.87 -17.24
CA LYS A 76 -6.16 1.12 -18.49
C LYS A 76 -5.96 -0.37 -18.22
N ASN A 77 -5.18 -0.71 -17.19
CA ASN A 77 -4.93 -2.09 -16.79
C ASN A 77 -6.22 -2.78 -16.31
N TRP A 78 -7.08 -2.07 -15.57
CA TRP A 78 -8.38 -2.59 -15.12
C TRP A 78 -9.35 -2.86 -16.27
N LYS A 79 -9.47 -1.94 -17.24
CA LYS A 79 -10.32 -2.15 -18.41
C LYS A 79 -9.87 -3.37 -19.23
N ASN A 80 -8.56 -3.57 -19.36
CA ASN A 80 -8.00 -4.73 -20.05
C ASN A 80 -8.15 -6.03 -19.24
N ALA A 81 -7.96 -5.99 -17.92
CA ALA A 81 -8.20 -7.12 -17.06
C ALA A 81 -9.66 -7.58 -17.12
N LEU A 82 -10.62 -6.64 -17.14
CA LEU A 82 -12.04 -6.95 -17.28
C LEU A 82 -12.36 -7.64 -18.62
N LYS A 83 -11.72 -7.19 -19.71
CA LYS A 83 -11.80 -7.88 -21.02
C LYS A 83 -11.22 -9.30 -20.93
N MET A 84 -10.07 -9.49 -20.28
CA MET A 84 -9.47 -10.82 -20.10
C MET A 84 -10.37 -11.74 -19.26
N VAL A 85 -10.99 -11.24 -18.19
CA VAL A 85 -11.98 -12.00 -17.39
C VAL A 85 -13.19 -12.39 -18.24
N SER A 86 -13.70 -11.47 -19.07
CA SER A 86 -14.82 -11.76 -19.96
C SER A 86 -14.46 -12.83 -21.00
N VAL A 87 -13.27 -12.75 -21.60
CA VAL A 87 -12.75 -13.77 -22.53
C VAL A 87 -12.60 -15.13 -21.83
N LEU A 88 -12.09 -15.14 -20.60
CA LEU A 88 -11.97 -16.35 -19.79
C LEU A 88 -13.34 -16.99 -19.51
N GLY A 89 -14.35 -16.20 -19.17
CA GLY A 89 -15.70 -16.72 -18.98
C GLY A 89 -16.29 -17.37 -20.24
N VAL A 90 -16.02 -16.79 -21.42
CA VAL A 90 -16.42 -17.39 -22.71
C VAL A 90 -15.65 -18.67 -22.99
N LEU A 91 -14.35 -18.69 -22.68
CA LEU A 91 -13.51 -19.88 -22.82
C LEU A 91 -14.06 -21.04 -21.97
N ASP A 92 -14.39 -20.77 -20.70
CA ASP A 92 -14.89 -21.77 -19.77
C ASP A 92 -16.31 -22.26 -20.09
N LEU A 93 -17.22 -21.38 -20.54
CA LEU A 93 -18.62 -21.75 -20.80
C LEU A 93 -18.87 -22.32 -22.20
N VAL A 94 -18.04 -21.97 -23.19
CA VAL A 94 -18.28 -22.34 -24.60
C VAL A 94 -17.19 -23.28 -25.11
N VAL A 95 -15.92 -22.89 -24.96
CA VAL A 95 -14.80 -23.62 -25.58
C VAL A 95 -14.54 -24.95 -24.87
N VAL A 96 -14.49 -24.94 -23.54
CA VAL A 96 -14.24 -26.16 -22.75
C VAL A 96 -15.33 -27.23 -22.98
N PRO A 97 -16.65 -26.93 -22.88
CA PRO A 97 -17.69 -27.92 -23.16
C PRO A 97 -17.68 -28.40 -24.61
N LEU A 98 -17.38 -27.52 -25.58
CA LEU A 98 -17.30 -27.88 -26.99
C LEU A 98 -16.14 -28.85 -27.27
N LEU A 99 -14.96 -28.60 -26.70
CA LEU A 99 -13.80 -29.47 -26.84
C LEU A 99 -14.05 -30.87 -26.26
N ILE A 100 -14.69 -30.93 -25.08
CA ILE A 100 -15.02 -32.21 -24.43
C ILE A 100 -16.03 -33.01 -25.26
N LYS A 101 -17.04 -32.34 -25.82
CA LYS A 101 -18.01 -32.97 -26.73
C LYS A 101 -17.34 -33.48 -28.02
N LEU A 102 -16.40 -32.70 -28.58
CA LEU A 102 -15.70 -33.05 -29.82
C LEU A 102 -14.74 -34.24 -29.63
N LEU A 103 -14.04 -34.27 -28.49
CA LEU A 103 -13.06 -35.33 -28.16
C LEU A 103 -13.71 -36.59 -27.57
N GLY A 104 -15.03 -36.60 -27.35
CA GLY A 104 -15.74 -37.73 -26.77
C GLY A 104 -15.35 -38.04 -25.32
N ILE A 105 -14.82 -37.06 -24.60
CA ILE A 105 -14.36 -37.22 -23.21
C ILE A 105 -15.60 -37.30 -22.29
N PRO A 106 -15.59 -38.14 -21.24
CA PRO A 106 -16.69 -38.20 -20.28
C PRO A 106 -16.99 -36.82 -19.68
N LEU A 107 -18.28 -36.49 -19.54
CA LEU A 107 -18.77 -35.18 -19.09
C LEU A 107 -18.20 -34.76 -17.71
N GLN A 108 -17.79 -35.73 -16.89
CA GLN A 108 -17.17 -35.52 -15.58
C GLN A 108 -15.84 -34.75 -15.66
N TRP A 109 -15.14 -34.79 -16.79
CA TRP A 109 -13.88 -34.08 -16.95
C TRP A 109 -14.04 -32.57 -17.14
N ILE A 110 -15.27 -32.09 -17.41
CA ILE A 110 -15.57 -30.65 -17.48
C ILE A 110 -15.13 -29.95 -16.21
N PHE A 111 -15.30 -30.59 -15.04
CA PHE A 111 -14.91 -30.03 -13.75
C PHE A 111 -13.43 -29.74 -13.64
N VAL A 112 -12.63 -30.73 -14.01
CA VAL A 112 -11.18 -30.65 -13.90
C VAL A 112 -10.63 -29.65 -14.92
N SER A 113 -11.14 -29.69 -16.15
CA SER A 113 -10.69 -28.77 -17.21
C SER A 113 -11.08 -27.33 -16.92
N MET A 114 -12.32 -27.07 -16.46
CA MET A 114 -12.76 -25.73 -16.12
C MET A 114 -11.92 -25.20 -14.95
N GLY A 115 -11.76 -25.98 -13.88
CA GLY A 115 -10.90 -25.59 -12.75
C GLY A 115 -9.47 -25.24 -13.13
N LEU A 116 -8.86 -26.03 -14.02
CA LEU A 116 -7.49 -25.80 -14.50
C LEU A 116 -7.39 -24.52 -15.35
N VAL A 117 -8.32 -24.34 -16.29
CA VAL A 117 -8.36 -23.18 -17.18
C VAL A 117 -8.65 -21.90 -16.41
N THR A 118 -9.64 -21.91 -15.52
CA THR A 118 -9.97 -20.77 -14.65
C THR A 118 -8.78 -20.41 -13.75
N PHE A 119 -8.06 -21.41 -13.19
CA PHE A 119 -6.88 -21.18 -12.37
C PHE A 119 -5.76 -20.49 -13.14
N PHE A 120 -5.33 -21.07 -14.27
CA PHE A 120 -4.24 -20.50 -15.07
C PHE A 120 -4.61 -19.13 -15.64
N GLY A 121 -5.85 -18.93 -16.05
CA GLY A 121 -6.25 -17.64 -16.58
C GLY A 121 -6.40 -16.56 -15.52
N ILE A 122 -6.89 -16.86 -14.31
CA ILE A 122 -6.84 -15.92 -13.18
C ILE A 122 -5.38 -15.61 -12.81
N MET A 123 -4.49 -16.60 -12.84
CA MET A 123 -3.06 -16.38 -12.60
C MET A 123 -2.42 -15.44 -13.64
N LEU A 124 -2.78 -15.58 -14.92
CA LEU A 124 -2.33 -14.67 -15.99
C LEU A 124 -2.88 -13.26 -15.81
N ILE A 125 -4.15 -13.13 -15.42
CA ILE A 125 -4.78 -11.83 -15.14
C ILE A 125 -4.13 -11.16 -13.92
N ALA A 126 -3.87 -11.92 -12.86
CA ALA A 126 -3.17 -11.43 -11.68
C ALA A 126 -1.76 -10.94 -12.02
N ASN A 127 -1.01 -11.68 -12.83
CA ASN A 127 0.30 -11.23 -13.32
C ASN A 127 0.21 -9.91 -14.09
N TYR A 128 -0.76 -9.84 -15.02
CA TYR A 128 -0.97 -8.67 -15.85
C TYR A 128 -1.35 -7.43 -15.02
N MET A 129 -2.16 -7.60 -13.98
CA MET A 129 -2.57 -6.52 -13.10
C MET A 129 -1.47 -6.07 -12.13
N SER A 130 -0.71 -7.01 -11.56
CA SER A 130 0.34 -6.67 -10.60
C SER A 130 1.54 -6.03 -11.29
N GLY A 131 1.83 -6.36 -12.56
CA GLY A 131 2.97 -5.81 -13.30
C GLY A 131 4.34 -6.14 -12.67
N THR A 132 4.34 -6.96 -11.61
CA THR A 132 5.52 -7.40 -10.86
C THR A 132 5.74 -8.87 -11.15
N SER A 133 6.79 -9.17 -11.91
CA SER A 133 7.36 -10.52 -11.96
C SER A 133 8.55 -10.56 -10.99
N PRO A 134 8.71 -11.61 -10.16
CA PRO A 134 7.95 -12.86 -10.09
C PRO A 134 6.71 -12.80 -9.19
N PHE A 135 5.82 -13.79 -9.35
CA PHE A 135 4.62 -13.96 -8.53
C PHE A 135 4.95 -14.02 -7.04
N ASN A 136 4.21 -13.26 -6.23
CA ASN A 136 4.27 -13.43 -4.78
C ASN A 136 3.46 -14.68 -4.37
N THR A 137 3.92 -15.44 -3.38
CA THR A 137 3.19 -16.57 -2.78
C THR A 137 1.76 -16.19 -2.38
N GLY A 138 1.54 -14.93 -1.98
CA GLY A 138 0.20 -14.40 -1.69
C GLY A 138 -0.71 -14.25 -2.91
N GLU A 139 -0.16 -13.93 -4.09
CA GLU A 139 -0.91 -13.80 -5.35
C GLU A 139 -1.34 -15.17 -5.87
N ILE A 140 -0.45 -16.16 -5.81
CA ILE A 140 -0.77 -17.56 -6.17
C ILE A 140 -1.89 -18.10 -5.28
N ARG A 141 -1.82 -17.85 -3.96
CA ARG A 141 -2.86 -18.25 -3.01
C ARG A 141 -4.22 -17.63 -3.35
N LYS A 142 -4.25 -16.33 -3.70
CA LYS A 142 -5.47 -15.63 -4.11
C LYS A 142 -6.02 -16.16 -5.43
N ALA A 143 -5.16 -16.39 -6.42
CA ALA A 143 -5.58 -16.94 -7.71
C ALA A 143 -6.21 -18.33 -7.53
N LEU A 144 -5.59 -19.18 -6.68
CA LEU A 144 -6.12 -20.50 -6.35
C LEU A 144 -7.49 -20.42 -5.67
N THR A 145 -7.66 -19.57 -4.66
CA THR A 145 -8.96 -19.46 -3.98
C THR A 145 -10.05 -18.86 -4.87
N VAL A 146 -9.74 -17.81 -5.63
CA VAL A 146 -10.71 -17.18 -6.55
C VAL A 146 -11.12 -18.19 -7.62
N SER A 147 -10.19 -18.92 -8.23
CA SER A 147 -10.52 -19.93 -9.25
C SER A 147 -11.45 -21.02 -8.73
N LEU A 148 -11.16 -21.56 -7.56
CA LEU A 148 -11.97 -22.60 -6.92
C LEU A 148 -13.38 -22.10 -6.57
N ILE A 149 -13.49 -20.88 -6.03
CA ILE A 149 -14.78 -20.26 -5.72
C ILE A 149 -15.57 -19.97 -7.00
N THR A 150 -14.92 -19.44 -8.05
CA THR A 150 -15.56 -19.14 -9.33
C THR A 150 -16.12 -20.41 -9.98
N VAL A 151 -15.35 -21.49 -10.00
CA VAL A 151 -15.79 -22.78 -10.56
C VAL A 151 -16.96 -23.33 -9.75
N TYR A 152 -16.92 -23.25 -8.42
CA TYR A 152 -18.02 -23.64 -7.55
C TYR A 152 -19.30 -22.83 -7.82
N LEU A 153 -19.20 -21.51 -7.88
CA LEU A 153 -20.33 -20.62 -8.13
C LEU A 153 -20.87 -20.74 -9.56
N ALA A 154 -20.04 -21.06 -10.55
CA ALA A 154 -20.48 -21.36 -11.90
C ALA A 154 -21.26 -22.68 -11.95
N PHE A 155 -20.88 -23.65 -11.13
CA PHE A 155 -21.42 -24.99 -11.19
C PHE A 155 -22.70 -25.21 -10.37
N VAL A 156 -22.80 -24.61 -9.19
CA VAL A 156 -23.98 -24.75 -8.31
C VAL A 156 -25.30 -24.44 -9.05
N PRO A 157 -25.42 -23.34 -9.82
CA PRO A 157 -26.64 -23.05 -10.59
C PRO A 157 -26.90 -24.07 -11.70
N LEU A 158 -25.85 -24.51 -12.42
CA LEU A 158 -26.00 -25.47 -13.52
C LEU A 158 -26.62 -26.79 -13.05
N MET A 159 -26.31 -27.21 -11.83
CA MET A 159 -26.94 -28.38 -11.21
C MET A 159 -28.30 -28.10 -10.62
N ALA A 160 -28.46 -26.99 -9.89
CA ALA A 160 -29.72 -26.65 -9.24
C ALA A 160 -30.87 -26.53 -10.26
N PHE A 161 -30.57 -26.05 -11.46
CA PHE A 161 -31.53 -25.92 -12.56
C PHE A 161 -31.54 -27.10 -13.53
N GLY A 162 -30.71 -28.14 -13.32
CA GLY A 162 -30.70 -29.34 -14.14
C GLY A 162 -30.36 -29.11 -15.62
N ILE A 163 -29.60 -28.05 -15.93
CA ILE A 163 -29.30 -27.61 -17.31
C ILE A 163 -28.43 -28.64 -18.04
N PHE A 164 -27.63 -29.42 -17.31
CA PHE A 164 -26.85 -30.52 -17.86
C PHE A 164 -27.43 -31.88 -17.42
N PRO A 165 -27.63 -32.81 -18.36
CA PRO A 165 -28.01 -34.19 -18.03
C PRO A 165 -26.79 -34.90 -17.47
N PHE A 166 -26.55 -34.73 -16.16
CA PHE A 166 -25.63 -35.60 -15.46
C PHE A 166 -26.25 -37.01 -15.43
N PRO A 167 -25.46 -38.07 -15.69
CA PRO A 167 -25.97 -39.42 -15.55
C PRO A 167 -26.55 -39.57 -14.15
N THR A 168 -27.87 -39.75 -14.09
CA THR A 168 -28.69 -39.85 -12.89
C THR A 168 -28.30 -41.11 -12.14
N GLY A 169 -27.24 -40.99 -11.35
CA GLY A 169 -26.72 -42.03 -10.47
C GLY A 169 -25.91 -41.37 -9.37
N ALA A 170 -25.72 -42.11 -8.26
CA ALA A 170 -25.02 -41.67 -7.05
C ALA A 170 -23.71 -40.89 -7.30
N SER A 171 -23.03 -41.15 -8.43
CA SER A 171 -21.79 -40.48 -8.84
C SER A 171 -21.85 -38.96 -8.91
N ALA A 172 -22.90 -38.34 -9.46
CA ALA A 172 -22.93 -36.88 -9.63
C ALA A 172 -23.06 -36.17 -8.27
N GLN A 173 -23.99 -36.63 -7.42
CA GLN A 173 -24.21 -36.06 -6.10
C GLN A 173 -23.01 -36.23 -5.15
N THR A 174 -22.28 -37.35 -5.27
CA THR A 174 -21.04 -37.58 -4.52
C THR A 174 -19.91 -36.64 -4.94
N ILE A 175 -19.72 -36.38 -6.25
CA ILE A 175 -18.71 -35.44 -6.74
C ILE A 175 -18.96 -34.04 -6.17
N VAL A 176 -20.22 -33.61 -6.15
CA VAL A 176 -20.62 -32.30 -5.63
C VAL A 176 -20.34 -32.19 -4.15
N THR A 177 -20.78 -33.17 -3.38
CA THR A 177 -20.61 -33.17 -1.92
C THR A 177 -19.12 -33.10 -1.58
N ASN A 178 -18.29 -33.91 -2.24
CA ASN A 178 -16.84 -33.90 -2.06
C ASN A 178 -16.23 -32.55 -2.46
N PHE A 179 -16.67 -31.97 -3.58
CA PHE A 179 -16.19 -30.67 -4.04
C PHE A 179 -16.58 -29.56 -3.06
N THR A 180 -17.81 -29.54 -2.55
CA THR A 180 -18.26 -28.60 -1.52
C THR A 180 -17.40 -28.70 -0.25
N TRP A 181 -17.04 -29.91 0.18
CA TRP A 181 -16.14 -30.12 1.32
C TRP A 181 -14.72 -29.60 1.05
N ILE A 182 -14.18 -29.83 -0.15
CA ILE A 182 -12.88 -29.30 -0.56
C ILE A 182 -12.92 -27.76 -0.54
N ILE A 183 -13.94 -27.14 -1.13
CA ILE A 183 -14.11 -25.68 -1.15
C ILE A 183 -14.25 -25.13 0.27
N GLY A 184 -15.09 -25.74 1.10
CA GLY A 184 -15.26 -25.35 2.50
C GLY A 184 -13.93 -25.38 3.26
N THR A 185 -13.14 -26.44 3.07
CA THR A 185 -11.81 -26.58 3.67
C THR A 185 -10.86 -25.49 3.19
N VAL A 186 -10.82 -25.21 1.88
CA VAL A 186 -9.97 -24.16 1.30
C VAL A 186 -10.34 -22.78 1.83
N ILE A 187 -11.64 -22.48 1.95
CA ILE A 187 -12.13 -21.21 2.51
C ILE A 187 -11.71 -21.08 3.98
N VAL A 188 -11.93 -22.12 4.79
CA VAL A 188 -11.55 -22.12 6.22
C VAL A 188 -10.05 -21.94 6.39
N LEU A 189 -9.22 -22.62 5.59
CA LEU A 189 -7.76 -22.46 5.63
C LEU A 189 -7.33 -21.07 5.15
N TYR A 190 -7.98 -20.53 4.11
CA TYR A 190 -7.66 -19.21 3.59
C TYR A 190 -7.91 -18.10 4.62
N PHE A 191 -9.06 -18.15 5.30
CA PHE A 191 -9.41 -17.15 6.32
C PHE A 191 -8.78 -17.44 7.68
N GLY A 192 -8.56 -18.71 8.03
CA GLY A 192 -8.04 -19.13 9.33
C GLY A 192 -6.53 -18.96 9.48
N THR A 193 -5.76 -19.06 8.39
CA THR A 193 -4.28 -18.97 8.48
C THR A 193 -3.78 -17.60 8.93
N ARG A 194 -4.42 -16.50 8.52
CA ARG A 194 -3.97 -15.14 8.88
C ARG A 194 -4.14 -14.80 10.37
N PRO A 195 -5.31 -15.00 10.99
CA PRO A 195 -5.47 -14.79 12.42
C PRO A 195 -4.54 -15.68 13.26
N VAL A 196 -4.30 -16.92 12.81
CA VAL A 196 -3.40 -17.85 13.49
C VAL A 196 -1.94 -17.38 13.39
N GLU A 197 -1.49 -16.93 12.23
CA GLU A 197 -0.15 -16.35 12.06
C GLU A 197 0.05 -15.09 12.94
N GLU A 198 -0.95 -14.21 12.98
CA GLU A 198 -0.90 -13.01 13.83
C GLU A 198 -0.91 -13.34 15.32
N TYR A 199 -1.70 -14.33 15.74
CA TYR A 199 -1.74 -14.79 17.12
C TYR A 199 -0.40 -15.42 17.54
N ILE A 200 0.21 -16.24 16.69
CA ILE A 200 1.53 -16.84 16.93
C ILE A 200 2.62 -15.76 17.02
N LYS A 201 2.62 -14.77 16.11
CA LYS A 201 3.57 -13.65 16.17
C LYS A 201 3.41 -12.81 17.44
N LYS A 202 2.18 -12.66 17.94
CA LYS A 202 1.90 -11.94 19.18
C LYS A 202 2.35 -12.70 20.43
N MET A 203 2.30 -14.03 20.43
CA MET A 203 2.79 -14.86 21.53
C MET A 203 4.31 -15.09 21.51
N HIS A 204 4.94 -15.07 20.34
CA HIS A 204 6.39 -15.14 20.20
C HIS A 204 6.92 -13.91 19.44
N PRO A 205 6.99 -12.74 20.09
CA PRO A 205 7.68 -11.59 19.53
C PRO A 205 9.18 -11.93 19.47
N LYS A 206 9.70 -12.07 18.25
CA LYS A 206 11.14 -11.93 18.01
C LYS A 206 11.48 -10.46 17.92
#